data_AF-A0A091UF16-F1
#
_entry.id   AF-A0A091UF16-F1
#
_cell.length_a   1.000
_cell.length_b   1.000
_cell.length_c   1.000
_cell.angle_alpha   90.00
_cell.angle_beta   90.00
_cell.angle_gamma   90.00
#
_symmetry.space_group_name_H-M   'P 1'
#
loop_
_entity.id
_entity.type
_entity.pdbx_description
1 polymer ?
#
loop_
_entity_poly.entity_id
_entity_poly.type
_entity_poly.pdbx_seq_one_letter_code
_entity_poly.pdbx_strand_id
1 'polypeptide(L)'
;MENFRKVRTSEEESPLPFPDLPPDVVEMKVKEGSKIRNLMNFAMAQMELKGSRQIVFSGCGRAKTITCVEIMKRKLGGLHQVTKVRYKTLLEVWENQDPLPGGPAQNLTVHKNVPSICILLSRDPLDPNQTGYQPP
;
A
#
# COMPACT_ATOMS: atom_id res chain seq x y z
N MET A 1 -1.39 -22.28 -17.02
CA MET A 1 -2.14 -21.72 -18.17
C MET A 1 -1.15 -21.59 -19.30
N GLU A 2 -1.03 -22.62 -20.14
CA GLU A 2 0.08 -22.73 -21.10
C GLU A 2 -0.04 -21.77 -22.29
N ASN A 3 -1.25 -21.24 -22.57
CA ASN A 3 -1.51 -20.38 -23.72
C ASN A 3 -1.83 -18.92 -23.36
N PHE A 4 -1.67 -18.51 -22.11
CA PHE A 4 -2.05 -17.16 -21.65
C PHE A 4 -0.88 -16.42 -21.02
N ARG A 5 -0.69 -15.15 -21.42
CA ARG A 5 0.30 -14.25 -20.85
C ARG A 5 -0.38 -13.16 -20.05
N LYS A 6 0.13 -12.89 -18.84
CA LYS A 6 -0.29 -11.72 -18.07
C LYS A 6 0.20 -10.43 -18.74
N VAL A 7 -0.73 -9.55 -19.06
CA VAL A 7 -0.45 -8.26 -19.73
C VAL A 7 -0.70 -7.06 -18.83
N ARG A 8 -1.60 -7.20 -17.84
CA ARG A 8 -1.92 -6.11 -16.91
C ARG A 8 -2.20 -6.64 -15.52
N THR A 9 -1.79 -5.88 -14.52
CA THR A 9 -2.21 -6.08 -13.14
C THR A 9 -2.65 -4.73 -12.58
N SER A 10 -3.84 -4.68 -11.98
CA SER A 10 -4.35 -3.51 -11.27
C SER A 10 -4.86 -3.89 -9.89
N GLU A 11 -4.73 -2.98 -8.94
CA GLU A 11 -5.24 -3.13 -7.59
C GLU A 11 -6.65 -2.57 -7.52
N GLU A 12 -7.59 -3.30 -6.92
CA GLU A 12 -8.91 -2.77 -6.62
C GLU A 12 -8.83 -1.71 -5.51
N GLU A 13 -9.54 -0.59 -5.67
CA GLU A 13 -9.57 0.46 -4.66
C GLU A 13 -10.31 -0.01 -3.42
N SER A 14 -9.76 0.31 -2.25
CA SER A 14 -10.35 -0.02 -0.95
C SER A 14 -10.05 1.11 0.02
N PRO A 15 -11.02 1.50 0.88
CA PRO A 15 -10.81 2.56 1.85
C PRO A 15 -9.71 2.18 2.85
N LEU A 16 -9.11 3.17 3.52
CA LEU A 16 -8.13 2.92 4.57
C LEU A 16 -8.79 2.24 5.78
N PRO A 17 -8.13 1.27 6.45
CA PRO A 17 -8.71 0.52 7.55
C PRO A 17 -8.55 1.24 8.92
N PHE A 18 -8.53 2.56 8.91
CA PHE A 18 -8.38 3.38 10.12
C PHE A 18 -9.61 4.30 10.24
N PRO A 19 -10.36 4.21 11.35
CA PRO A 19 -11.42 5.17 11.61
C PRO A 19 -10.81 6.55 11.89
N ASP A 20 -11.59 7.60 11.67
CA ASP A 20 -11.31 8.97 12.14
C ASP A 20 -10.00 9.58 11.64
N LEU A 21 -9.54 9.20 10.44
CA LEU A 21 -8.41 9.87 9.83
C LEU A 21 -8.78 11.32 9.44
N PRO A 22 -7.85 12.28 9.59
CA PRO A 22 -8.01 13.62 9.05
C PRO A 22 -8.32 13.61 7.54
N PRO A 23 -9.17 14.50 7.02
CA PRO A 23 -9.53 14.53 5.60
C PRO A 23 -8.33 14.71 4.65
N ASP A 24 -7.25 15.33 5.13
CA ASP A 24 -6.03 15.64 4.40
C ASP A 24 -4.89 14.64 4.64
N VAL A 25 -5.19 13.50 5.30
CA VAL A 25 -4.19 12.47 5.58
C VAL A 25 -3.55 11.98 4.28
N VAL A 26 -2.22 11.92 4.29
CA VAL A 26 -1.45 11.42 3.14
C VAL A 26 -1.36 9.89 3.22
N GLU A 27 -1.82 9.21 2.16
CA GLU A 27 -1.57 7.78 1.94
C GLU A 27 -0.37 7.57 0.99
N MET A 28 0.73 7.07 1.54
CA MET A 28 1.91 6.60 0.81
C MET A 28 1.70 5.17 0.31
N LYS A 29 1.21 5.03 -0.93
CA LYS A 29 1.08 3.72 -1.60
C LYS A 29 2.46 3.19 -2.06
N VAL A 30 2.99 2.22 -1.34
CA VAL A 30 4.28 1.56 -1.62
C VAL A 30 4.05 0.37 -2.55
N LYS A 31 4.70 0.40 -3.70
CA LYS A 31 4.70 -0.69 -4.70
C LYS A 31 6.08 -1.35 -4.74
N GLU A 32 6.17 -2.53 -5.38
CA GLU A 32 7.44 -3.26 -5.56
C GLU A 32 8.53 -2.38 -6.21
N GLY A 33 8.16 -1.63 -7.26
CA GLY A 33 9.04 -0.71 -7.98
C GLY A 33 9.33 0.61 -7.27
N SER A 34 8.68 0.91 -6.14
CA SER A 34 8.85 2.20 -5.46
C SER A 34 10.30 2.42 -5.01
N LYS A 35 10.81 3.62 -5.28
CA LYS A 35 12.13 4.07 -4.85
C LYS A 35 12.02 4.65 -3.43
N ILE A 36 12.57 3.93 -2.46
CA ILE A 36 12.48 4.28 -1.04
C ILE A 36 12.90 5.73 -0.79
N ARG A 37 14.02 6.18 -1.38
CA ARG A 37 14.50 7.57 -1.23
C ARG A 37 13.44 8.60 -1.62
N ASN A 38 12.72 8.39 -2.71
CA ASN A 38 11.70 9.33 -3.17
C ASN A 38 10.49 9.34 -2.22
N LEU A 39 10.05 8.17 -1.77
CA LEU A 39 8.97 8.05 -0.79
C LEU A 39 9.32 8.75 0.52
N MET A 40 10.54 8.54 1.02
CA MET A 40 11.00 9.14 2.27
C MET A 40 11.16 10.64 2.17
N ASN A 41 11.71 11.16 1.06
CA ASN A 41 11.81 12.61 0.87
C ASN A 41 10.44 13.29 0.93
N PHE A 42 9.44 12.71 0.27
CA PHE A 42 8.07 13.25 0.31
C PHE A 42 7.44 13.09 1.70
N ALA A 43 7.50 11.90 2.29
CA ALA A 43 6.88 11.61 3.58
C ALA A 43 7.47 12.46 4.72
N MET A 44 8.79 12.67 4.74
CA MET A 44 9.44 13.57 5.69
C MET A 44 9.00 15.02 5.48
N ALA A 45 8.98 15.50 4.22
CA ALA A 45 8.51 16.86 3.93
C ALA A 45 7.05 17.08 4.38
N GLN A 46 6.19 16.07 4.25
CA GLN A 46 4.80 16.14 4.74
C GLN A 46 4.74 16.27 6.27
N MET A 47 5.45 15.41 7.00
CA MET A 47 5.42 15.42 8.46
C MET A 47 6.18 16.61 9.06
N GLU A 48 7.36 16.95 8.56
CA GLU A 48 8.23 18.01 9.12
C GLU A 48 7.84 19.41 8.63
N LEU A 49 7.77 19.63 7.31
CA LEU A 49 7.60 20.99 6.75
C LEU A 49 6.14 21.43 6.74
N LYS A 50 5.22 20.53 6.37
CA LYS A 50 3.79 20.83 6.34
C LYS A 50 3.09 20.58 7.67
N GLY A 51 3.81 20.02 8.65
CA GLY A 51 3.29 19.83 9.99
C GLY A 51 2.21 18.76 10.12
N SER A 52 2.02 17.90 9.12
CA SER A 52 1.04 16.81 9.19
C SER A 52 1.29 15.97 10.45
N ARG A 53 0.23 15.69 11.20
CA ARG A 53 0.29 14.92 12.44
C ARG A 53 0.29 13.42 12.19
N GLN A 54 -0.27 13.00 11.06
CA GLN A 54 -0.49 11.61 10.70
C GLN A 54 -0.13 11.35 9.24
N ILE A 55 0.36 10.14 8.96
CA ILE A 55 0.63 9.64 7.61
C ILE A 55 0.38 8.13 7.56
N VAL A 56 -0.16 7.65 6.45
CA VAL A 56 -0.44 6.22 6.24
C VAL A 56 0.50 5.66 5.19
N PHE A 57 1.06 4.48 5.43
CA PHE A 57 1.79 3.69 4.45
C PHE A 57 1.00 2.43 4.12
N SER A 58 0.73 2.19 2.84
CA SER A 58 0.04 0.98 2.39
C SER A 58 0.89 0.23 1.37
N GLY A 59 0.74 -1.09 1.30
CA GLY A 59 1.32 -1.89 0.22
C GLY A 59 0.84 -3.34 0.27
N CYS A 60 1.10 -4.07 -0.80
CA CYS A 60 0.72 -5.46 -0.93
C CYS A 60 1.79 -6.29 -1.64
N GLY A 61 1.76 -7.61 -1.43
CA GLY A 61 2.71 -8.53 -2.05
C GLY A 61 4.16 -8.19 -1.70
N ARG A 62 4.98 -7.88 -2.71
CA ARG A 62 6.43 -7.65 -2.58
C ARG A 62 6.81 -6.19 -2.27
N ALA A 63 5.85 -5.36 -1.87
CA ALA A 63 6.09 -3.97 -1.49
C ALA A 63 6.98 -3.85 -0.24
N LYS A 64 7.83 -2.82 -0.20
CA LYS A 64 8.78 -2.57 0.91
C LYS A 64 8.19 -1.63 1.97
N THR A 65 6.92 -1.82 2.32
CA THR A 65 6.14 -0.89 3.17
C THR A 65 6.72 -0.78 4.58
N ILE A 66 7.01 -1.92 5.22
CA ILE A 66 7.57 -1.96 6.58
C ILE A 66 8.93 -1.23 6.62
N THR A 67 9.81 -1.47 5.63
CA THR A 67 11.10 -0.77 5.53
C THR A 67 10.92 0.75 5.47
N CYS A 68 9.94 1.25 4.72
CA CYS A 68 9.64 2.68 4.65
C CYS A 68 9.21 3.23 6.02
N VAL A 69 8.33 2.52 6.72
CA VAL A 69 7.87 2.88 8.07
C VAL A 69 9.03 2.90 9.07
N GLU A 70 9.89 1.89 9.08
CA GLU A 70 11.04 1.82 10.00
C GLU A 70 12.10 2.89 9.71
N ILE A 71 12.21 3.36 8.48
CA ILE A 71 13.05 4.54 8.17
C ILE A 71 12.41 5.81 8.73
N MET A 72 11.08 5.98 8.56
CA MET A 72 10.37 7.14 9.10
C MET A 72 10.49 7.25 10.62
N LYS A 73 10.23 6.14 11.34
CA LYS A 73 10.33 6.12 12.81
C LYS A 73 11.73 6.45 13.30
N ARG A 74 12.77 5.89 12.68
CA ARG A 74 14.17 6.19 13.05
C ARG A 74 14.55 7.65 12.83
N LYS A 75 13.98 8.31 11.82
CA LYS A 75 14.31 9.70 11.50
C LYS A 75 13.55 10.72 12.32
N LEU A 76 12.26 10.47 12.58
CA LEU A 76 11.41 11.44 13.28
C LEU A 76 11.33 11.18 14.78
N GLY A 77 11.44 9.93 15.23
CA GLY A 77 11.23 9.53 16.62
C GLY A 77 9.80 9.82 17.12
N GLY A 78 9.43 9.28 18.27
CA GLY A 78 8.20 9.71 18.96
C GLY A 78 6.89 9.39 18.23
N LEU A 79 6.88 8.44 17.28
CA LEU A 79 5.69 8.14 16.47
C LEU A 79 4.93 6.93 17.01
N HIS A 80 3.66 7.16 17.36
CA HIS A 80 2.70 6.09 17.60
C HIS A 80 2.40 5.37 16.28
N GLN A 81 2.26 4.05 16.33
CA GLN A 81 1.99 3.23 15.16
C GLN A 81 0.74 2.37 15.36
N VAL A 82 -0.10 2.24 14.33
CA VAL A 82 -1.13 1.19 14.26
C VAL A 82 -0.99 0.45 12.94
N THR A 83 -0.86 -0.88 13.01
CA THR A 83 -0.71 -1.76 11.84
C THR A 83 -1.96 -2.60 11.63
N LYS A 84 -2.48 -2.61 10.41
CA LYS A 84 -3.60 -3.45 9.97
C LYS A 84 -3.15 -4.32 8.80
N VAL A 85 -3.43 -5.62 8.87
CA VAL A 85 -3.19 -6.58 7.79
C VAL A 85 -4.53 -7.00 7.20
N ARG A 86 -4.64 -7.03 5.88
CA ARG A 86 -5.85 -7.43 5.16
C ARG A 86 -5.52 -8.06 3.82
N TYR A 87 -6.51 -8.66 3.17
CA TYR A 87 -6.40 -8.97 1.75
C TYR A 87 -6.76 -7.77 0.89
N LYS A 88 -6.12 -7.68 -0.27
CA LYS A 88 -6.49 -6.78 -1.35
C LYS A 88 -6.69 -7.61 -2.63
N THR A 89 -7.68 -7.26 -3.43
CA THR A 89 -7.92 -7.91 -4.72
C THR A 89 -7.02 -7.29 -5.77
N LEU A 90 -6.26 -8.14 -6.47
CA LEU A 90 -5.61 -7.79 -7.74
C LEU A 90 -6.46 -8.32 -8.88
N LEU A 91 -6.64 -7.48 -9.89
CA LEU A 91 -7.18 -7.85 -11.18
C LEU A 91 -6.01 -8.09 -12.13
N GLU A 92 -5.82 -9.34 -12.53
CA GLU A 92 -4.85 -9.72 -13.55
C GLU A 92 -5.56 -9.98 -14.87
N VAL A 93 -5.19 -9.21 -15.91
CA VAL A 93 -5.67 -9.44 -17.28
C VAL A 93 -4.63 -10.28 -18.01
N TRP A 94 -5.11 -11.38 -18.58
CA TRP A 94 -4.33 -12.35 -19.33
C TRP A 94 -4.83 -12.42 -20.77
N GLU A 95 -3.91 -12.37 -21.73
CA GLU A 95 -4.18 -12.46 -23.16
C GLU A 95 -3.74 -13.81 -23.70
N ASN A 96 -4.54 -14.39 -24.59
CA ASN A 96 -4.17 -15.61 -25.30
C ASN A 96 -3.01 -15.34 -26.28
N GLN A 97 -1.96 -16.17 -26.23
CA GLN A 97 -0.77 -16.04 -27.07
C GLN A 97 -0.95 -16.59 -28.49
N ASP A 98 -1.83 -17.57 -28.68
CA ASP A 98 -2.10 -18.22 -29.97
C ASP A 98 -3.58 -18.06 -30.35
N PRO A 99 -4.05 -16.85 -30.70
CA PRO A 99 -5.41 -16.65 -31.18
C PRO A 99 -5.60 -17.35 -32.55
N LEU A 100 -6.76 -17.98 -32.73
CA LEU A 100 -7.17 -18.52 -34.03
C LEU A 100 -7.13 -17.43 -35.11
N PRO A 101 -6.66 -17.71 -36.35
CA PRO A 101 -6.64 -16.73 -37.42
C PRO A 101 -8.04 -16.14 -37.67
N GLY A 102 -8.20 -14.83 -37.48
CA GLY A 102 -9.49 -14.13 -37.65
C GLY A 102 -10.45 -14.22 -36.46
N GLY A 103 -10.05 -14.85 -35.35
CA GLY A 103 -10.84 -14.90 -34.11
C GLY A 103 -10.67 -13.63 -33.24
N PRO A 104 -11.63 -13.33 -32.35
CA PRO A 104 -11.50 -12.22 -31.40
C PRO A 104 -10.38 -12.50 -30.39
N ALA A 105 -9.69 -11.44 -29.95
CA ALA A 105 -8.73 -11.54 -28.85
C ALA A 105 -9.45 -12.05 -27.59
N GLN A 106 -8.98 -13.17 -27.04
CA GLN A 106 -9.54 -13.77 -25.84
C GLN A 106 -8.78 -13.27 -24.61
N ASN A 107 -9.46 -12.47 -23.80
CA ASN A 107 -8.93 -11.92 -22.56
C ASN A 107 -9.59 -12.61 -21.37
N LEU A 108 -8.77 -13.06 -20.42
CA LEU A 108 -9.22 -13.61 -19.14
C LEU A 108 -8.86 -12.63 -18.02
N THR A 109 -9.85 -12.28 -17.18
CA THR A 109 -9.61 -11.51 -15.96
C THR A 109 -9.64 -12.45 -14.76
N VAL A 110 -8.56 -12.46 -14.00
CA VAL A 110 -8.42 -13.27 -12.77
C VAL A 110 -8.38 -12.34 -11.56
N HIS A 111 -9.23 -12.63 -10.58
CA HIS A 111 -9.23 -11.96 -9.28
C HIS A 111 -8.32 -12.73 -8.33
N LYS A 112 -7.32 -12.05 -7.78
CA LYS A 112 -6.36 -12.66 -6.86
C LYS A 112 -6.29 -11.89 -5.55
N ASN A 113 -6.56 -12.57 -4.46
CA ASN A 113 -6.35 -12.01 -3.12
C ASN A 113 -4.86 -12.05 -2.78
N VAL A 114 -4.29 -10.89 -2.48
CA VAL A 114 -2.91 -10.76 -2.01
C VAL A 114 -2.87 -10.17 -0.60
N PRO A 115 -1.93 -10.62 0.26
CA PRO A 115 -1.74 -10.00 1.56
C PRO A 115 -1.31 -8.54 1.37
N SER A 116 -1.91 -7.67 2.18
CA SER A 116 -1.68 -6.24 2.21
C SER A 116 -1.54 -5.76 3.64
N ILE A 117 -0.70 -4.75 3.82
CA ILE A 117 -0.46 -4.09 5.10
C ILE A 117 -0.73 -2.60 4.95
N CYS A 118 -1.40 -2.02 5.95
CA CYS A 118 -1.62 -0.60 6.11
C CYS A 118 -1.08 -0.20 7.48
N ILE A 119 -0.25 0.83 7.54
CA ILE A 119 0.40 1.28 8.76
C ILE A 119 0.15 2.79 8.91
N LEU A 120 -0.53 3.18 9.97
CA LEU A 120 -0.68 4.56 10.39
C LEU A 120 0.49 4.92 11.30
N LEU A 121 1.14 6.06 11.03
CA LEU A 121 2.07 6.72 11.93
C LEU A 121 1.46 8.04 12.39
N SER A 122 1.51 8.31 13.69
CA SER A 122 0.94 9.50 14.33
C SER A 122 1.91 10.12 15.32
N ARG A 123 2.00 11.45 15.35
CA ARG A 123 2.66 12.20 16.43
C ARG A 123 1.78 12.34 17.67
N ASP A 124 0.48 12.26 17.49
CA ASP A 124 -0.50 12.31 18.58
C ASP A 124 -0.72 10.89 19.13
N PRO A 125 -0.97 10.75 20.44
CA PRO A 125 -1.31 9.46 21.03
C PRO A 125 -2.49 8.79 20.32
N LEU A 126 -2.36 7.48 20.10
CA LEU A 126 -3.43 6.61 19.60
C LEU A 126 -3.94 5.73 20.73
N ASP A 127 -5.10 5.10 20.55
CA ASP A 127 -5.65 4.16 21.53
C ASP A 127 -4.68 2.98 21.77
N PRO A 128 -4.09 2.85 22.97
CA PRO A 128 -3.12 1.81 23.26
C PRO A 128 -3.74 0.41 23.31
N ASN A 129 -5.06 0.31 23.47
CA ASN A 129 -5.79 -0.96 23.50
C ASN A 129 -6.19 -1.45 22.11
N GLN A 130 -6.01 -0.62 21.08
CA GLN A 130 -6.37 -1.00 19.72
C GLN A 130 -5.44 -2.10 19.19
N THR A 131 -6.01 -3.12 18.55
CA THR A 131 -5.22 -4.19 17.90
C THR A 131 -4.25 -3.61 16.86
N GLY A 132 -2.99 -4.02 16.96
CA GLY A 132 -1.92 -3.60 16.06
C GLY A 132 -1.26 -2.28 16.46
N TYR A 133 -1.61 -1.70 17.61
CA TYR A 133 -0.92 -0.56 18.19
C TYR A 133 0.51 -0.93 18.62
N GLN A 134 1.42 0.02 18.44
CA GLN A 134 2.79 0.00 18.93
C GLN A 134 3.17 1.41 19.44
N PRO A 135 3.70 1.52 20.67
CA PRO A 135 4.13 2.81 21.22
C PRO A 135 5.36 3.36 20.49
N PRO A 136 5.65 4.67 20.66
CA PRO A 136 6.83 5.33 20.09
C PRO A 136 8.19 4.70 20.42
#